data_AF-A0A562QHG8-F1
#
_entry.id   AF-A0A562QHG8-F1
#
_cell.length_a   1.000
_cell.length_b   1.000
_cell.length_c   1.000
_cell.angle_alpha   90.00
_cell.angle_beta   90.00
_cell.angle_gamma   90.00
#
_symmetry.space_group_name_H-M   'P 1'
#
loop_
_entity.id
_entity.type
_entity.pdbx_description
1 polymer ?
#
loop_
_entity_poly.entity_id
_entity_poly.type
_entity_poly.pdbx_seq_one_letter_code
_entity_poly.pdbx_strand_id
1 'polypeptide(L)' 'MKKVLSYYYIPTGIFLLLALLDYTNTESQNLLMTIAGALAIGLFAGVVFHLVTKVMKKISN' A
#
# COMPACT_ATOMS: atom_id res chain seq x y z
N MET A 1 -11.23 -9.64 -11.61
CA MET A 1 -11.03 -8.30 -10.99
C MET A 1 -10.75 -8.35 -9.48
N LYS A 2 -11.40 -9.21 -8.68
CA LYS A 2 -11.20 -9.27 -7.21
C LYS A 2 -9.73 -9.47 -6.77
N LYS A 3 -8.98 -10.37 -7.41
CA LYS A 3 -7.54 -10.57 -7.15
C LYS A 3 -6.67 -9.36 -7.49
N VAL A 4 -7.10 -8.53 -8.45
CA VAL A 4 -6.34 -7.33 -8.82
C VAL A 4 -6.49 -6.28 -7.73
N LEU A 5 -7.71 -6.07 -7.23
CA LEU A 5 -8.01 -5.14 -6.14
C LEU A 5 -7.30 -5.51 -4.84
N SER A 6 -7.14 -6.81 -4.54
CA SER A 6 -6.39 -7.24 -3.34
C SER A 6 -4.92 -6.84 -3.38
N TYR A 7 -4.30 -6.70 -4.56
CA TYR A 7 -2.92 -6.20 -4.66
C TYR A 7 -2.80 -4.75 -4.19
N TYR A 8 -3.88 -3.96 -4.23
CA TYR A 8 -3.84 -2.55 -3.82
C TYR A 8 -4.34 -2.37 -2.39
N TYR A 9 -5.47 -2.97 -2.02
CA TYR A 9 -6.06 -2.74 -0.71
C TYR A 9 -5.28 -3.38 0.44
N ILE A 10 -4.68 -4.56 0.22
CA ILE A 10 -3.94 -5.25 1.30
C ILE A 10 -2.67 -4.49 1.68
N PRO A 11 -1.75 -4.18 0.74
CA PRO A 11 -0.54 -3.43 1.10
C PRO A 11 -0.88 -2.04 1.64
N THR A 12 -1.85 -1.36 1.03
CA THR A 12 -2.28 -0.03 1.50
C THR A 12 -2.85 -0.07 2.91
N GLY A 13 -3.68 -1.05 3.24
CA GLY A 13 -4.20 -1.23 4.60
C GLY A 13 -3.08 -1.49 5.61
N ILE A 14 -2.10 -2.32 5.25
CA ILE A 14 -0.95 -2.62 6.12
C ILE A 14 -0.13 -1.36 6.40
N PHE A 15 0.26 -0.62 5.35
CA PHE A 15 1.04 0.61 5.53
C PHE A 15 0.28 1.68 6.30
N LEU A 16 -1.03 1.80 6.10
CA LEU A 16 -1.87 2.73 6.84
C LEU A 16 -1.97 2.35 8.33
N LEU A 17 -2.14 1.06 8.65
CA LEU A 17 -2.13 0.57 10.03
C LEU A 17 -0.77 0.79 10.71
N LEU A 18 0.33 0.49 10.01
CA LEU A 18 1.69 0.73 10.54
C LEU A 18 1.93 2.21 10.80
N ALA A 19 1.56 3.07 9.85
CA ALA A 19 1.74 4.51 9.98
C ALA A 19 0.92 5.10 11.13
N LEU A 20 -0.30 4.59 11.36
CA LEU A 20 -1.14 4.98 12.50
C LEU A 20 -0.64 4.41 13.83
N LEU A 21 -0.07 3.20 13.82
CA LEU A 21 0.50 2.58 15.02
C LEU A 21 1.74 3.33 15.53
N ASP A 22 2.55 3.85 14.61
CA ASP A 22 3.76 4.62 14.90
C ASP A 22 3.49 6.14 15.05
N TYR A 23 2.24 6.55 14.88
CA TYR A 23 1.85 7.95 14.97
C TYR A 23 1.80 8.41 16.43
N THR A 24 2.82 9.15 16.85
CA THR A 24 2.99 9.65 18.22
C THR A 24 2.74 11.16 18.35
N ASN A 25 2.59 11.87 17.22
CA ASN A 25 2.41 13.32 17.20
C ASN A 25 0.92 13.68 17.39
N THR A 26 0.60 14.86 17.95
CA THR A 26 -0.80 15.29 18.14
C THR A 26 -1.26 16.33 17.12
N GLU A 27 -0.36 16.82 16.26
CA GLU A 27 -0.69 17.82 15.23
C GLU A 27 -1.50 17.23 14.08
N SER A 28 -2.69 17.78 13.83
CA SER A 28 -3.59 17.27 12.78
C SER A 28 -2.99 17.34 11.36
N GLN A 29 -2.09 18.29 11.09
CA GLN A 29 -1.39 18.37 9.80
C GLN A 29 -0.44 17.17 9.59
N ASN A 30 0.27 16.76 10.64
CA ASN A 30 1.17 15.61 10.57
C ASN A 30 0.38 14.31 10.40
N LEU A 31 -0.79 14.18 11.03
CA LEU A 31 -1.67 13.04 10.81
C LEU A 31 -2.09 12.90 9.34
N LEU A 32 -2.51 14.01 8.71
CA LEU A 32 -2.91 14.02 7.30
C LEU A 32 -1.73 13.66 6.38
N MET A 33 -0.54 14.19 6.64
CA MET A 33 0.66 13.84 5.88
C MET A 33 1.04 12.38 6.05
N THR A 34 0.96 11.84 7.26
CA THR A 34 1.22 10.43 7.56
C THR A 34 0.25 9.52 6.82
N ILE A 35 -1.05 9.83 6.86
CA ILE A 35 -2.06 9.08 6.11
C ILE A 35 -1.79 9.15 4.60
N ALA A 36 -1.54 10.34 4.06
CA ALA A 36 -1.26 10.52 2.64
C ALA A 36 -0.01 9.77 2.18
N GLY A 37 1.07 9.82 2.98
CA GLY A 37 2.30 9.08 2.73
C GLY A 37 2.08 7.56 2.77
N ALA A 38 1.36 7.07 3.77
CA ALA A 38 1.03 5.66 3.91
C ALA A 38 0.19 5.14 2.73
N LEU A 39 -0.79 5.93 2.27
CA LEU A 39 -1.58 5.62 1.08
C LEU A 39 -0.70 5.57 -0.17
N ALA A 40 0.19 6.55 -0.37
CA ALA A 40 1.09 6.59 -1.52
C ALA A 40 2.03 5.38 -1.57
N ILE A 41 2.68 5.05 -0.45
CA ILE A 41 3.59 3.89 -0.34
C ILE A 41 2.81 2.58 -0.53
N GLY A 42 1.64 2.48 0.10
CA GLY A 42 0.76 1.32 -0.01
C GLY A 42 0.32 1.02 -1.43
N LEU A 43 -0.14 2.04 -2.15
CA LEU A 43 -0.54 1.91 -3.55
C LEU A 43 0.64 1.57 -4.45
N PHE A 44 1.80 2.21 -4.22
CA PHE A 44 3.03 1.91 -4.97
C PHE A 44 3.46 0.45 -4.78
N ALA A 45 3.49 -0.04 -3.54
CA ALA A 45 3.76 -1.45 -3.25
C ALA A 45 2.77 -2.38 -3.97
N GLY A 46 1.49 -2.01 -4.00
CA GLY A 46 0.48 -2.75 -4.73
C GLY A 46 0.70 -2.82 -6.24
N VAL A 47 1.16 -1.72 -6.85
CA VAL A 47 1.58 -1.69 -8.27
C VAL A 47 2.75 -2.65 -8.49
N VAL A 48 3.76 -2.63 -7.62
CA VAL A 48 4.93 -3.52 -7.72
C VAL A 48 4.50 -4.98 -7.62
N PHE A 49 3.69 -5.36 -6.63
CA PHE A 49 3.20 -6.73 -6.51
C PHE A 49 2.38 -7.18 -7.72
N HIS A 50 1.52 -6.31 -8.24
CA HIS A 50 0.76 -6.61 -9.45
C HIS A 50 1.70 -6.84 -10.65
N LEU A 51 2.71 -5.99 -10.85
CA LEU A 51 3.71 -6.17 -11.91
C LEU A 51 4.47 -7.48 -11.77
N VAL A 52 4.95 -7.80 -10.56
CA VAL A 52 5.65 -9.07 -10.27
C VAL A 52 4.78 -10.26 -10.65
N THR A 53 3.50 -10.29 -10.26
CA THR A 53 2.62 -11.41 -10.62
C THR A 53 2.37 -11.53 -12.13
N LYS A 54 2.34 -10.41 -12.88
CA LYS A 54 2.26 -10.45 -14.34
C LYS A 54 3.55 -11.00 -14.97
N VAL A 55 4.71 -10.58 -14.47
CA VAL A 55 6.01 -11.08 -14.94
C VAL A 55 6.15 -12.57 -14.66
N MET A 56 5.84 -13.02 -13.44
CA MET A 56 5.89 -14.44 -13.07
C MET A 56 4.97 -15.30 -13.95
N LYS A 57 3.74 -14.82 -14.24
CA LYS A 57 2.84 -15.51 -15.17
C LYS A 57 3.39 -15.59 -16.58
N LYS A 58 4.12 -14.57 -17.03
CA LYS A 58 4.74 -14.56 -18.35
C LYS A 58 5.94 -15.51 -18.44
N ILE A 59 6.69 -15.69 -17.35
CA ILE A 59 7.85 -16.60 -17.30
C ILE A 59 7.41 -18.06 -17.15
N SER A 60 6.30 -18.31 -16.45
CA SER A 60 5.79 -19.67 -16.18
C SER A 60 4.96 -20.27 -17.33
N ASN A 61 4.64 -19.48 -18.37
CA ASN A 61 3.96 -19.90 -19.60
C ASN A 61 4.97 -19.94 -20.75
#